data_AF-A0A972MNT7-F1
#
_entry.id   AF-A0A972MNT7-F1
#
_cell.length_a   1.000
_cell.length_b   1.000
_cell.length_c   1.000
_cell.angle_alpha   90.00
_cell.angle_beta   90.00
_cell.angle_gamma   90.00
#
_symmetry.space_group_name_H-M   'P 1'
#
loop_
_entity.id
_entity.type
_entity.pdbx_description
1 polymer ?
#
loop_
_entity_poly.entity_id
_entity_poly.type
_entity_poly.pdbx_seq_one_letter_code
_entity_poly.pdbx_strand_id
1 'polypeptide(L)'
;KFPVDIIKFDYPLFESSPAKKPVVKERKLEFLILSREYFSICKGATKFNLTEPKRGIADKGCPEIKGAGEGKEHYYSQMQNVEYDGSAIVIKYSGGLPDVKFKCKKGTHKPAMKALKEKLRIIERQRLRKIEEHKYYEDIKYRRLKDDTQKQEEDKR
;
A
#
# COMPACT_ATOMS: atom_id res chain seq x y z
N LYS A 1 -14.42 -9.57 2.58
CA LYS A 1 -14.06 -10.89 2.02
C LYS A 1 -13.43 -10.68 0.65
N PHE A 2 -12.16 -11.08 0.50
CA PHE A 2 -11.31 -10.88 -0.70
C PHE A 2 -11.04 -12.24 -1.34
N PRO A 3 -11.72 -12.53 -2.46
CA PRO A 3 -11.07 -12.67 -3.76
C PRO A 3 -11.67 -11.75 -4.84
N VAL A 4 -10.86 -11.47 -5.88
CA VAL A 4 -11.22 -10.59 -7.00
C VAL A 4 -12.16 -11.30 -7.98
N ASP A 5 -11.80 -12.52 -8.38
CA ASP A 5 -12.58 -13.37 -9.27
C ASP A 5 -12.90 -14.71 -8.58
N ILE A 6 -14.17 -15.11 -8.64
CA ILE A 6 -14.68 -16.36 -8.10
C ILE A 6 -15.51 -17.03 -9.19
N ILE A 7 -15.05 -18.18 -9.68
CA ILE A 7 -15.88 -19.06 -10.51
C ILE A 7 -16.54 -20.07 -9.57
N LYS A 8 -17.87 -20.14 -9.62
CA LYS A 8 -18.67 -21.11 -8.87
C LYS A 8 -19.24 -22.12 -9.86
N PHE A 9 -19.41 -23.36 -9.42
CA PHE A 9 -20.19 -24.35 -10.16
C PHE A 9 -21.48 -24.64 -9.39
N ASP A 10 -22.53 -24.94 -10.13
CA ASP A 10 -23.73 -25.51 -9.53
C ASP A 10 -23.43 -26.97 -9.16
N TYR A 11 -23.65 -27.29 -7.89
CA TYR A 11 -23.44 -28.63 -7.32
C TYR A 11 -24.31 -29.68 -8.04
N PRO A 12 -23.93 -30.97 -8.14
CA PRO A 12 -24.75 -31.96 -8.83
C PRO A 12 -26.13 -32.20 -8.17
N LEU A 13 -27.03 -32.72 -9.01
CA LEU A 13 -28.48 -32.93 -8.89
C LEU A 13 -29.00 -33.79 -7.72
N PHE A 14 -28.15 -34.28 -6.83
CA PHE A 14 -28.52 -35.25 -5.80
C PHE A 14 -28.34 -34.66 -4.40
N GLU A 15 -29.36 -33.95 -3.90
CA GLU A 15 -29.99 -34.18 -2.58
C GLU A 15 -30.91 -33.02 -2.17
N SER A 16 -32.01 -33.43 -1.56
CA SER A 16 -33.16 -32.64 -1.11
C SER A 16 -32.88 -31.84 0.16
N SER A 17 -32.08 -30.76 0.09
CA SER A 17 -32.03 -29.78 1.19
C SER A 17 -31.96 -28.32 0.72
N PRO A 18 -32.60 -27.36 1.41
CA PRO A 18 -32.96 -26.05 0.84
C PRO A 18 -31.93 -24.92 1.08
N ALA A 19 -30.73 -25.21 1.58
CA ALA A 19 -29.73 -24.17 1.85
C ALA A 19 -28.57 -24.21 0.82
N LYS A 20 -28.92 -24.15 -0.48
CA LYS A 20 -27.99 -24.18 -1.62
C LYS A 20 -26.99 -23.03 -1.56
N LYS A 21 -25.77 -23.30 -1.08
CA LYS A 21 -24.65 -22.34 -1.15
C LYS A 21 -23.70 -22.77 -2.28
N PRO A 22 -23.51 -21.96 -3.32
CA PRO A 22 -22.65 -22.32 -4.44
C PRO A 22 -21.20 -22.47 -3.97
N VAL A 23 -20.56 -23.59 -4.32
CA VAL A 23 -19.19 -23.92 -3.94
C VAL A 23 -18.21 -23.20 -4.86
N VAL A 24 -17.17 -22.62 -4.28
CA VAL A 24 -16.18 -21.86 -5.05
C VAL A 24 -15.17 -22.83 -5.68
N LYS A 25 -15.11 -22.84 -7.01
CA LYS A 25 -14.20 -23.69 -7.79
C LYS A 25 -12.81 -23.09 -7.89
N GLU A 26 -12.74 -21.83 -8.28
CA GLU A 26 -11.49 -21.12 -8.53
C GLU A 26 -11.50 -19.77 -7.83
N ARG A 27 -10.34 -19.38 -7.28
CA ARG A 27 -10.13 -18.06 -6.68
C ARG A 27 -8.85 -17.43 -7.20
N LYS A 28 -8.96 -16.17 -7.64
CA LYS A 28 -7.80 -15.29 -7.84
C LYS A 28 -7.56 -14.49 -6.57
N LEU A 29 -6.37 -14.64 -6.01
CA LEU A 29 -5.96 -14.00 -4.77
C LEU A 29 -5.04 -12.82 -5.11
N GLU A 30 -5.48 -11.61 -4.77
CA GLU A 30 -4.66 -10.41 -4.81
C GLU A 30 -4.66 -9.80 -3.41
N PHE A 31 -3.49 -9.40 -2.94
CA PHE A 31 -3.29 -8.95 -1.57
C PHE A 31 -2.63 -7.58 -1.54
N LEU A 32 -3.09 -6.76 -0.61
CA LEU A 32 -2.40 -5.56 -0.17
C LEU A 32 -1.88 -5.83 1.24
N ILE A 33 -0.57 -5.88 1.38
CA ILE A 33 0.11 -6.13 2.65
C ILE A 33 0.66 -4.79 3.15
N LEU A 34 0.26 -4.40 4.35
CA LEU A 34 0.71 -3.16 4.97
C LEU A 34 1.79 -3.47 6.01
N SER A 35 3.05 -3.21 5.66
CA SER A 35 4.18 -3.32 6.58
C SER A 35 4.42 -1.99 7.31
N ARG A 36 5.44 -1.95 8.18
CA ARG A 36 5.75 -0.75 8.98
C ARG A 36 6.23 0.42 8.13
N GLU A 37 7.11 0.14 7.15
CA GLU A 37 7.86 1.14 6.36
C GLU A 37 7.47 1.17 4.88
N TYR A 38 6.91 0.07 4.39
CA TYR A 38 6.43 -0.08 3.02
C TYR A 38 5.09 -0.81 3.02
N PHE A 39 4.45 -0.84 1.86
CA PHE A 39 3.36 -1.76 1.56
C PHE A 39 3.70 -2.56 0.31
N SER A 40 3.13 -3.76 0.21
CA SER A 40 3.34 -4.64 -0.94
C SER A 40 2.01 -4.93 -1.61
N ILE A 41 2.00 -4.83 -2.94
CA ILE A 41 0.86 -5.21 -3.76
C ILE A 41 1.21 -6.50 -4.48
N CYS A 42 0.56 -7.57 -4.07
CA CYS A 42 0.70 -8.89 -4.68
C CYS A 42 -0.38 -9.05 -5.76
N LYS A 43 0.05 -9.09 -7.02
CA LYS A 43 -0.81 -9.21 -8.21
C LYS A 43 -0.34 -10.35 -9.12
N GLY A 44 -1.23 -10.75 -10.03
CA GLY A 44 -0.88 -11.72 -11.08
C GLY A 44 -0.76 -13.15 -10.59
N ALA A 45 -1.25 -13.46 -9.39
CA ALA A 45 -1.34 -14.85 -8.94
C ALA A 45 -2.24 -15.66 -9.87
N THR A 46 -1.77 -16.84 -10.29
CA THR A 46 -2.58 -17.82 -11.03
C THR A 46 -3.81 -18.19 -10.22
N LYS A 47 -4.95 -18.40 -10.90
CA LYS A 47 -6.15 -18.92 -10.24
C LYS A 47 -5.82 -20.25 -9.56
N PHE A 48 -6.22 -20.37 -8.31
CA PHE A 48 -6.07 -21.61 -7.56
C PHE A 48 -7.40 -22.37 -7.60
N ASN A 49 -7.38 -23.60 -8.12
CA ASN A 49 -8.52 -24.49 -8.11
C ASN A 49 -8.58 -25.20 -6.75
N LEU A 50 -9.72 -25.08 -6.06
CA LEU A 50 -9.92 -25.59 -4.70
C LEU A 50 -10.39 -27.05 -4.68
N THR A 51 -10.94 -27.57 -5.78
CA THR A 51 -11.42 -28.96 -5.87
C THR A 51 -10.33 -29.89 -6.39
N GLU A 52 -9.47 -29.37 -7.28
CA GLU A 52 -8.28 -30.04 -7.75
C GLU A 52 -7.10 -29.10 -7.48
N PRO A 53 -6.21 -29.39 -6.52
CA PRO A 53 -5.13 -28.48 -6.10
C PRO A 53 -4.00 -28.41 -7.13
N LYS A 54 -4.36 -28.08 -8.38
CA LYS A 54 -3.46 -27.79 -9.49
C LYS A 54 -3.49 -26.28 -9.73
N ARG A 55 -2.33 -25.71 -10.03
CA ARG A 55 -2.24 -24.30 -10.43
C ARG A 55 -2.91 -24.13 -11.80
N GLY A 56 -3.79 -23.14 -11.92
CA GLY A 56 -4.37 -22.77 -13.20
C GLY A 56 -3.31 -22.25 -14.17
N ILE A 57 -3.62 -22.30 -15.47
CA ILE A 57 -2.76 -21.78 -16.53
C ILE A 57 -2.59 -20.26 -16.31
N ALA A 58 -1.36 -19.75 -16.42
CA ALA A 58 -1.07 -18.32 -16.30
C ALA A 58 -1.86 -17.51 -17.35
N ASP A 59 -2.49 -16.42 -16.91
CA ASP A 59 -3.22 -15.52 -17.82
C ASP A 59 -2.24 -14.98 -18.87
N LYS A 60 -2.55 -15.17 -20.16
CA LYS A 60 -1.71 -14.81 -21.32
C LYS A 60 -1.37 -13.30 -21.45
N GLY A 61 -1.88 -12.45 -20.55
CA GLY A 61 -1.68 -11.00 -20.55
C GLY A 61 -0.46 -10.48 -19.78
N CYS A 62 0.28 -11.33 -19.07
CA CYS A 62 1.49 -10.93 -18.34
C CYS A 62 2.66 -11.90 -18.64
N PRO A 63 3.41 -11.69 -19.73
CA PRO A 63 4.53 -12.57 -20.12
C PRO A 63 5.69 -12.60 -19.11
N GLU A 64 5.74 -11.65 -18.17
CA GLU A 64 6.78 -11.54 -17.13
C GLU A 64 6.55 -12.46 -15.92
N ILE A 65 5.33 -12.99 -15.73
CA ILE A 65 4.97 -13.74 -14.51
C ILE A 65 4.86 -15.24 -14.80
N LYS A 66 5.97 -15.97 -14.64
CA LYS A 66 6.07 -17.43 -14.80
C LYS A 66 5.61 -18.25 -13.56
N GLY A 67 4.77 -17.71 -12.67
CA GLY A 67 4.50 -18.39 -11.39
C GLY A 67 3.51 -17.73 -10.42
N ALA A 68 3.88 -17.73 -9.13
CA ALA A 68 3.02 -17.49 -7.94
C ALA A 68 2.54 -16.04 -7.73
N GLY A 69 2.51 -15.22 -8.78
CA GLY A 69 2.29 -13.77 -8.69
C GLY A 69 3.57 -13.00 -8.29
N GLU A 70 3.52 -11.69 -8.44
CA GLU A 70 4.61 -10.78 -8.08
C GLU A 70 4.13 -9.83 -6.98
N GLY A 71 4.94 -9.68 -5.93
CA GLY A 71 4.74 -8.70 -4.87
C GLY A 71 5.60 -7.48 -5.12
N LYS A 72 5.00 -6.37 -5.57
CA LYS A 72 5.74 -5.12 -5.75
C LYS A 72 5.71 -4.30 -4.47
N GLU A 73 6.89 -3.96 -3.98
CA GLU A 73 7.07 -3.15 -2.77
C GLU A 73 7.02 -1.65 -3.09
N HIS A 74 6.46 -0.92 -2.14
CA HIS A 74 6.12 0.47 -2.28
C HIS A 74 6.34 1.22 -0.96
N TYR A 75 7.23 2.20 -0.95
CA TYR A 75 7.59 2.93 0.28
C TYR A 75 6.61 4.06 0.57
N TYR A 76 6.23 4.20 1.85
CA TYR A 76 5.33 5.28 2.26
C TYR A 76 5.99 6.66 2.19
N SER A 77 7.33 6.74 2.21
CA SER A 77 8.07 8.02 2.15
C SER A 77 7.85 8.81 0.86
N GLN A 78 7.54 8.12 -0.24
CA GLN A 78 7.33 8.73 -1.55
C GLN A 78 5.86 9.09 -1.81
N MET A 79 4.97 8.62 -0.94
CA MET A 79 3.53 8.68 -1.06
C MET A 79 3.02 10.09 -0.76
N GLN A 80 2.14 10.60 -1.61
CA GLN A 80 1.56 11.95 -1.47
C GLN A 80 0.11 11.88 -1.02
N ASN A 81 -0.70 10.97 -1.57
CA ASN A 81 -2.11 10.87 -1.23
C ASN A 81 -2.69 9.47 -1.48
N VAL A 82 -3.86 9.19 -0.88
CA VAL A 82 -4.68 8.00 -1.16
C VAL A 82 -6.13 8.37 -1.38
N GLU A 83 -6.65 7.89 -2.50
CA GLU A 83 -8.04 8.07 -2.91
C GLU A 83 -8.67 6.74 -3.33
N TYR A 84 -9.99 6.70 -3.36
CA TYR A 84 -10.74 5.57 -3.89
C TYR A 84 -11.49 6.03 -5.14
N ASP A 85 -11.23 5.39 -6.28
CA ASP A 85 -11.80 5.80 -7.58
C ASP A 85 -13.17 5.16 -7.89
N GLY A 86 -13.75 4.45 -6.92
CA GLY A 86 -14.98 3.68 -7.11
C GLY A 86 -14.75 2.19 -7.39
N SER A 87 -13.54 1.80 -7.82
CA SER A 87 -13.17 0.44 -8.20
C SER A 87 -11.85 -0.06 -7.58
N ALA A 88 -10.98 0.88 -7.19
CA ALA A 88 -9.64 0.63 -6.69
C ALA A 88 -9.21 1.71 -5.70
N ILE A 89 -8.32 1.35 -4.79
CA ILE A 89 -7.53 2.30 -4.01
C ILE A 89 -6.41 2.80 -4.91
N VAL A 90 -6.33 4.11 -5.09
CA VAL A 90 -5.30 4.79 -5.89
C VAL A 90 -4.34 5.48 -4.92
N ILE A 91 -3.07 5.13 -5.02
CA ILE A 91 -1.99 5.66 -4.21
C ILE A 91 -1.16 6.56 -5.13
N LYS A 92 -1.17 7.85 -4.82
CA LYS A 92 -0.49 8.89 -5.61
C LYS A 92 0.91 9.12 -5.06
N TYR A 93 1.89 9.17 -5.95
CA TYR A 93 3.27 9.44 -5.59
C TYR A 93 3.68 10.86 -5.94
N SER A 94 4.60 11.41 -5.15
CA SER A 94 5.23 12.68 -5.46
C SER A 94 6.28 12.52 -6.57
N GLY A 95 6.53 13.60 -7.33
CA GLY A 95 7.66 13.64 -8.28
C GLY A 95 7.43 12.92 -9.63
N GLY A 96 6.19 12.80 -10.09
CA GLY A 96 5.88 12.27 -11.43
C GLY A 96 5.99 10.75 -11.57
N LEU A 97 6.14 10.03 -10.45
CA LEU A 97 6.08 8.57 -10.42
C LEU A 97 4.67 8.08 -10.76
N PRO A 98 4.54 6.93 -11.44
CA PRO A 98 3.23 6.40 -11.82
C PRO A 98 2.41 5.99 -10.59
N ASP A 99 1.12 6.36 -10.62
CA ASP A 99 0.17 6.00 -9.58
C ASP A 99 -0.03 4.50 -9.47
N VAL A 100 -0.17 4.04 -8.23
CA VAL A 100 -0.33 2.62 -7.93
C VAL A 100 -1.77 2.34 -7.56
N LYS A 101 -2.40 1.39 -8.28
CA LYS A 101 -3.81 1.04 -8.11
C LYS A 101 -3.99 -0.34 -7.52
N PHE A 102 -4.76 -0.48 -6.45
CA PHE A 102 -5.16 -1.77 -5.87
C PHE A 102 -6.67 -1.97 -6.01
N LYS A 103 -7.08 -2.91 -6.87
CA LYS A 103 -8.50 -3.19 -7.13
C LYS A 103 -9.16 -3.76 -5.88
N CYS A 104 -10.30 -3.20 -5.49
CA CYS A 104 -11.04 -3.67 -4.34
C CYS A 104 -12.53 -3.32 -4.45
N LYS A 105 -13.38 -4.21 -3.93
CA LYS A 105 -14.82 -4.03 -3.98
C LYS A 105 -15.25 -2.87 -3.09
N LYS A 106 -16.27 -2.12 -3.53
CA LYS A 106 -16.89 -1.04 -2.75
C LYS A 106 -17.24 -1.54 -1.34
N GLY A 107 -16.85 -0.79 -0.32
CA GLY A 107 -17.03 -1.13 1.09
C GLY A 107 -15.84 -1.86 1.73
N THR A 108 -15.08 -2.66 0.97
CA THR A 108 -13.88 -3.35 1.52
C THR A 108 -12.64 -2.47 1.60
N HIS A 109 -12.63 -1.34 0.89
CA HIS A 109 -11.51 -0.39 0.86
C HIS A 109 -11.34 0.40 2.16
N LYS A 110 -12.40 0.60 2.95
CA LYS A 110 -12.40 1.54 4.08
C LYS A 110 -11.29 1.25 5.12
N PRO A 111 -11.09 0.00 5.59
CA PRO A 111 -10.04 -0.28 6.57
C PRO A 111 -8.63 -0.06 6.01
N ALA A 112 -8.38 -0.52 4.78
CA ALA A 112 -7.09 -0.35 4.11
C ALA A 112 -6.79 1.14 3.86
N MET A 113 -7.77 1.90 3.38
CA MET A 113 -7.64 3.34 3.15
C MET A 113 -7.41 4.10 4.46
N LYS A 114 -8.10 3.73 5.55
CA LYS A 114 -7.87 4.33 6.87
C LYS A 114 -6.44 4.08 7.36
N ALA A 115 -5.95 2.84 7.22
CA ALA A 115 -4.59 2.48 7.62
C ALA A 115 -3.54 3.24 6.79
N LEU A 116 -3.72 3.33 5.46
CA LEU A 116 -2.81 4.06 4.58
C LEU A 116 -2.79 5.57 4.89
N LYS A 117 -3.95 6.19 5.14
CA LYS A 117 -4.03 7.61 5.52
C LYS A 117 -3.40 7.89 6.88
N GLU A 118 -3.57 6.99 7.84
CA GLU A 118 -2.90 7.12 9.14
C GLU A 118 -1.37 7.05 9.00
N LYS A 119 -0.86 6.17 8.13
CA LYS A 119 0.58 6.11 7.81
C LYS A 119 1.08 7.42 7.20
N LEU A 120 0.35 7.98 6.24
CA LEU A 120 0.68 9.31 5.68
C LEU A 120 0.76 10.38 6.76
N ARG A 121 -0.26 10.45 7.64
CA ARG A 121 -0.30 11.43 8.73
C ARG A 121 0.89 11.31 9.67
N ILE A 122 1.29 10.09 10.02
CA ILE A 122 2.45 9.84 10.90
C ILE A 122 3.73 10.32 10.23
N ILE A 123 3.90 10.04 8.93
CA ILE A 123 5.10 10.42 8.17
C ILE A 123 5.21 11.94 8.04
N GLU A 124 4.11 12.62 7.73
CA GLU A 124 4.08 14.09 7.69
C GLU A 124 4.45 14.69 9.05
N ARG A 125 3.89 14.17 10.14
CA ARG A 125 4.23 14.62 11.50
C ARG A 125 5.71 14.38 11.84
N GLN A 126 6.30 13.27 11.40
CA GLN A 126 7.73 13.01 11.59
C GLN A 126 8.59 13.96 10.76
N ARG A 127 8.17 14.27 9.53
CA ARG A 127 8.85 15.23 8.65
C ARG A 127 8.85 16.63 9.26
N LEU A 128 7.72 17.10 9.79
CA LEU A 128 7.62 18.40 10.44
C LEU A 128 8.52 18.50 11.68
N ARG A 129 8.52 17.47 12.54
CA ARG A 129 9.41 17.43 13.71
C ARG A 129 10.89 17.54 13.34
N LYS A 130 11.34 16.81 12.31
CA LYS A 130 12.74 16.92 11.83
C LYS A 130 13.07 18.32 11.32
N ILE A 131 12.12 19.01 10.67
CA ILE A 131 12.32 20.38 10.19
C ILE A 131 12.43 21.34 11.38
N GLU A 132 11.59 21.18 12.40
CA GLU A 132 11.63 21.99 13.63
C GLU A 132 12.95 21.79 14.40
N GLU A 133 13.39 20.54 14.57
CA GLU A 133 14.67 20.21 15.19
C GLU A 133 15.83 20.86 14.42
N HIS A 134 15.84 20.75 13.08
CA HIS A 134 16.87 21.39 12.26
C HIS A 134 16.90 22.91 12.41
N LYS A 135 15.73 23.57 12.41
CA LYS A 135 15.65 25.02 12.65
C LYS A 135 16.19 25.39 14.03
N TYR A 136 15.83 24.63 15.05
CA TYR A 136 16.31 24.83 16.41
C TYR A 136 17.84 24.75 16.52
N TYR A 137 18.46 23.77 15.85
CA TYR A 137 19.93 23.65 15.81
C TYR A 137 20.60 24.80 15.06
N GLU A 138 20.04 25.22 13.93
CA GLU A 138 20.51 26.40 13.19
C GLU A 138 20.44 27.66 14.07
N ASP A 139 19.33 27.90 14.77
CA ASP A 139 19.16 29.07 15.64
C ASP A 139 20.16 29.10 16.81
N ILE A 140 20.51 27.93 17.38
CA ILE A 140 21.57 27.83 18.39
C ILE A 140 22.92 28.17 17.78
N LYS A 141 23.22 27.65 16.58
CA LYS A 141 24.48 27.89 15.88
C LYS A 141 24.64 29.37 15.55
N TYR A 142 23.59 30.02 15.05
CA TYR A 142 23.57 31.47 14.79
C TYR A 142 23.78 32.29 16.07
N ARG A 143 23.14 31.92 17.18
CA ARG A 143 23.34 32.62 18.47
C ARG A 143 24.78 32.53 18.96
N ARG A 144 25.38 31.33 18.94
CA ARG A 144 26.79 31.15 19.33
C ARG A 144 27.73 32.01 18.47
N LEU A 145 27.51 32.03 17.15
CA LEU A 145 28.31 32.84 16.24
C LEU A 145 28.20 34.33 16.54
N LYS A 146 26.98 34.81 16.85
CA LYS A 146 26.72 36.20 17.19
C LYS A 146 27.41 36.60 18.50
N ASP A 147 27.32 35.77 19.54
CA ASP A 147 27.96 36.01 20.83
C ASP A 147 29.50 36.01 20.70
N ASP A 148 30.07 35.13 19.88
CA ASP A 148 31.51 35.09 19.61
C ASP A 148 31.99 36.32 18.82
N THR A 149 31.18 36.80 17.88
CA THR A 149 31.49 38.02 17.10
C THR A 149 31.48 39.26 17.99
N GLN A 150 30.51 39.35 18.90
CA GLN A 150 30.41 40.47 19.86
C GLN A 150 31.58 40.50 20.84
N LYS A 151 32.02 39.35 21.35
CA LYS A 151 33.22 39.27 22.22
C LYS A 151 34.50 39.70 21.50
N GLN A 152 34.68 39.32 20.24
CA GLN A 152 35.85 39.74 19.45
C GLN A 152 35.87 41.23 19.12
N GLU A 153 34.71 41.89 19.05
CA GLU A 153 34.63 43.34 18.88
C GLU A 153 34.91 44.10 20.18
N GLU A 154 34.52 43.54 21.34
CA GLU A 154 34.84 44.10 22.66
C GLU A 154 36.33 43.97 23.00
N ASP A 155 36.98 42.84 22.69
CA ASP A 155 38.43 42.64 22.92
C ASP A 155 39.34 43.51 22.03
N LYS A 156 38.79 44.15 20.99
CA LYS A 156 39.51 45.05 20.07
C LYS A 156 39.41 46.54 20.43
N ARG A 157 38.61 46.90 21.42
CA ARG A 157 38.47 48.27 21.93
C ARG A 157 39.34 48.50 23.16
#